data_AF-H2ZIQ6-F1
#
_entry.id   AF-H2ZIQ6-F1
#
_cell.length_a   1.000
_cell.length_b   1.000
_cell.length_c   1.000
_cell.angle_alpha   90.00
_cell.angle_beta   90.00
_cell.angle_gamma   90.00
#
_symmetry.space_group_name_H-M   'P 1'
#
loop_
_entity.id
_entity.type
_entity.pdbx_description
1 polymer ?
#
loop_
_entity_poly.entity_id
_entity_poly.type
_entity_poly.pdbx_seq_one_letter_code
_entity_poly.pdbx_strand_id
1 'polypeptide(L)'
;MSPDLLYQTAHEIKNYNATVFVTFISATHLVPLARHLRDQNVTDKVWIASEAWATSDSVRAIDADVFSGTLGIATRGGDMPGFRSFLEGVSPSTQPGSPFMKEFWEKTFQCSCPPSICQLSEHDSDLSTHNEYNDNCTGKEDFTDSGTASSAYLGWTDLEKSYNVYLAVYVVASALHNISTCVEGEGLLKDGGCPSLNNLTTWQLLAYIKEVNFYPPGHDYQIHNDSV
;
A
#
# COMPACT_ATOMS: atom_id res chain seq x y z
N MET A 1 -13.56 -16.60 5.93
CA MET A 1 -14.70 -16.64 6.88
C MET A 1 -15.90 -17.16 6.12
N SER A 2 -16.67 -18.13 6.62
CA SER A 2 -17.84 -18.63 5.91
C SER A 2 -18.96 -17.58 5.89
N PRO A 3 -19.85 -17.56 4.87
CA PRO A 3 -20.99 -16.65 4.82
C PRO A 3 -21.88 -16.73 6.07
N ASP A 4 -22.11 -17.93 6.59
CA ASP A 4 -22.92 -18.14 7.79
C ASP A 4 -22.32 -17.47 9.03
N LEU A 5 -21.00 -17.57 9.20
CA LEU A 5 -20.30 -16.95 10.33
C LEU A 5 -20.34 -15.42 10.25
N LEU A 6 -20.22 -14.85 9.05
CA LEU A 6 -20.30 -13.40 8.84
C LEU A 6 -21.70 -12.87 9.17
N TYR A 7 -22.74 -13.58 8.72
CA TYR A 7 -24.12 -13.24 9.04
C TYR A 7 -24.40 -13.31 10.55
N GLN A 8 -23.97 -14.39 11.20
CA GLN A 8 -24.12 -14.58 12.64
C GLN A 8 -23.40 -13.49 13.43
N THR A 9 -22.16 -13.16 13.05
CA THR A 9 -21.39 -12.09 13.70
C THR A 9 -22.10 -10.74 13.59
N ALA A 10 -22.61 -10.38 12.41
CA ALA A 10 -23.37 -9.15 12.24
C ALA A 10 -24.68 -9.14 13.06
N HIS A 11 -25.34 -10.30 13.17
CA HIS A 11 -26.54 -10.46 13.97
C HIS A 11 -26.28 -10.31 15.46
N GLU A 12 -25.17 -10.86 15.95
CA GLU A 12 -24.72 -10.71 17.32
C GLU A 12 -24.40 -9.24 17.63
N ILE A 13 -23.62 -8.57 16.78
CA ILE A 13 -23.27 -7.14 16.93
C ILE A 13 -24.54 -6.28 17.01
N LYS A 14 -25.52 -6.53 16.13
CA LYS A 14 -26.79 -5.80 16.11
C LYS A 14 -27.52 -5.88 17.45
N ASN A 15 -27.64 -7.09 17.98
CA ASN A 15 -28.44 -7.37 19.18
C ASN A 15 -27.67 -7.17 20.49
N TYR A 16 -26.36 -6.87 20.41
CA TYR A 16 -25.55 -6.65 21.59
C TYR A 16 -25.80 -5.27 22.20
N ASN A 17 -25.77 -5.20 23.53
CA ASN A 17 -26.01 -3.96 24.28
C ASN A 17 -24.82 -2.98 24.22
N ALA A 18 -23.62 -3.43 23.82
CA ALA A 18 -22.52 -2.49 23.65
C ALA A 18 -22.80 -1.56 22.46
N THR A 19 -22.46 -0.30 22.67
CA THR A 19 -22.55 0.75 21.64
C THR A 19 -21.21 1.01 20.97
N VAL A 20 -20.10 0.70 21.65
CA VAL A 20 -18.74 0.94 21.17
C VAL A 20 -18.04 -0.38 20.86
N PHE A 21 -17.51 -0.52 19.65
CA PHE A 21 -16.78 -1.69 19.19
C PHE A 21 -15.36 -1.32 18.79
N VAL A 22 -14.37 -1.94 19.43
CA VAL A 22 -12.95 -1.81 19.06
C VAL A 22 -12.60 -2.95 18.11
N THR A 23 -12.14 -2.63 16.90
CA THR A 23 -11.89 -3.64 15.86
C THR A 23 -10.45 -3.62 15.36
N PHE A 24 -9.78 -4.74 15.57
CA PHE A 24 -8.46 -5.05 15.03
C PHE A 24 -8.60 -6.07 13.91
N ILE A 25 -8.87 -5.58 12.70
CA ILE A 25 -9.17 -6.40 11.53
C ILE A 25 -8.67 -5.69 10.28
N SER A 26 -8.21 -6.45 9.28
CA SER A 26 -7.88 -5.86 7.98
C SER A 26 -9.14 -5.45 7.24
N ALA A 27 -9.03 -4.42 6.38
CA ALA A 27 -10.11 -4.03 5.49
C ALA A 27 -10.66 -5.20 4.66
N THR A 28 -9.79 -6.10 4.19
CA THR A 28 -10.15 -7.28 3.39
C THR A 28 -11.10 -8.23 4.10
N HIS A 29 -10.98 -8.37 5.42
CA HIS A 29 -11.88 -9.21 6.23
C HIS A 29 -13.09 -8.44 6.75
N LEU A 30 -12.98 -7.12 6.91
CA LEU A 30 -14.09 -6.27 7.34
C LEU A 30 -15.12 -6.03 6.24
N VAL A 31 -14.70 -5.83 4.99
CA VAL A 31 -15.60 -5.59 3.83
C VAL A 31 -16.75 -6.61 3.72
N PRO A 32 -16.53 -7.93 3.78
CA PRO A 32 -17.64 -8.87 3.72
C PRO A 32 -18.57 -8.80 4.95
N LEU A 33 -18.05 -8.54 6.15
CA LEU A 33 -18.86 -8.33 7.36
C LEU A 33 -19.68 -7.04 7.29
N ALA A 34 -19.07 -5.96 6.79
CA ALA A 34 -19.69 -4.66 6.57
C ALA A 34 -20.96 -4.75 5.72
N ARG A 35 -20.96 -5.60 4.68
CA ARG A 35 -22.14 -5.86 3.86
C ARG A 35 -23.29 -6.44 4.70
N HIS A 36 -23.00 -7.41 5.57
CA HIS A 36 -24.03 -7.97 6.45
C HIS A 36 -24.50 -7.00 7.53
N LEU A 37 -23.61 -6.16 8.09
CA LEU A 37 -24.00 -5.10 9.03
C LEU A 37 -24.95 -4.09 8.38
N ARG A 38 -24.65 -3.68 7.15
CA ARG A 38 -25.51 -2.84 6.33
C ARG A 38 -26.86 -3.50 6.05
N ASP A 39 -26.85 -4.73 5.54
CA ASP A 39 -28.08 -5.44 5.19
C ASP A 39 -28.98 -5.69 6.42
N GLN A 40 -28.39 -5.67 7.63
CA GLN A 40 -29.10 -5.75 8.90
C GLN A 40 -29.42 -4.39 9.53
N ASN A 41 -29.12 -3.26 8.87
CA ASN A 41 -29.32 -1.88 9.36
C ASN A 41 -28.67 -1.60 10.72
N VAL A 42 -27.41 -1.99 10.89
CA VAL A 42 -26.63 -1.67 12.09
C VAL A 42 -26.04 -0.26 11.96
N THR A 43 -26.75 0.74 12.49
CA THR A 43 -26.37 2.16 12.41
C THR A 43 -26.24 2.83 13.77
N ASP A 44 -26.55 2.12 14.86
CA ASP A 44 -26.56 2.61 16.23
C ASP A 44 -25.24 2.36 16.98
N LYS A 45 -24.18 1.96 16.27
CA LYS A 45 -22.89 1.58 16.83
C LYS A 45 -21.80 2.61 16.50
N VAL A 46 -20.85 2.76 17.40
CA VAL A 46 -19.64 3.56 17.25
C VAL A 46 -18.45 2.63 17.13
N TRP A 47 -17.61 2.88 16.14
CA TRP A 47 -16.45 2.03 15.84
C TRP A 47 -15.15 2.73 16.24
N ILE A 48 -14.27 1.97 16.88
CA ILE A 48 -12.87 2.33 17.10
C ILE A 48 -12.02 1.46 16.18
N ALA A 49 -11.47 2.08 15.14
CA ALA A 49 -10.77 1.41 14.06
C ALA A 49 -9.27 1.30 14.32
N SER A 50 -8.73 0.09 14.17
CA SER A 50 -7.29 -0.11 13.99
C SER A 50 -6.80 0.54 12.70
N GLU A 51 -5.52 0.88 12.65
CA GLU A 51 -4.84 1.43 11.46
C GLU A 51 -5.13 0.66 10.17
N ALA A 52 -5.21 -0.67 10.26
CA ALA A 52 -5.42 -1.56 9.12
C ALA A 52 -6.70 -1.32 8.29
N TRP A 53 -7.69 -0.58 8.83
CA TRP A 53 -8.92 -0.26 8.10
C TRP A 53 -9.45 1.16 8.32
N ALA A 54 -8.91 1.92 9.27
CA ALA A 54 -9.36 3.27 9.62
C ALA A 54 -9.45 4.22 8.42
N THR A 55 -8.53 4.11 7.46
CA THR A 55 -8.47 4.95 6.25
C THR A 55 -8.89 4.20 4.98
N SER A 56 -9.45 3.00 5.10
CA SER A 56 -9.73 2.16 3.94
C SER A 56 -10.91 2.66 3.10
N ASP A 57 -10.60 3.02 1.85
CA ASP A 57 -11.62 3.37 0.84
C ASP A 57 -12.59 2.23 0.56
N SER A 58 -12.11 0.98 0.57
CA SER A 58 -12.96 -0.19 0.34
C SER A 58 -14.01 -0.38 1.44
N VAL A 59 -13.69 -0.04 2.69
CA VAL A 59 -14.67 -0.09 3.79
C VAL A 59 -15.63 1.09 3.68
N ARG A 60 -15.11 2.29 3.42
CA ARG A 60 -15.90 3.52 3.20
C ARG A 60 -16.91 3.37 2.06
N ALA A 61 -16.55 2.66 1.00
CA ALA A 61 -17.41 2.45 -0.17
C ALA A 61 -18.58 1.48 0.06
N ILE A 62 -18.57 0.64 1.11
CA ILE A 62 -19.66 -0.33 1.35
C ILE A 62 -20.91 0.36 1.89
N ASP A 63 -20.75 1.19 2.92
CA ASP A 63 -21.80 2.06 3.43
C ASP A 63 -21.21 3.09 4.41
N ALA A 64 -21.43 4.38 4.11
CA ALA A 64 -21.00 5.47 4.98
C ALA A 64 -21.82 5.51 6.28
N ASP A 65 -23.05 4.99 6.29
CA ASP A 65 -23.95 5.09 7.44
C ASP A 65 -23.57 4.10 8.56
N VAL A 66 -23.17 2.87 8.21
CA VAL A 66 -22.76 1.84 9.19
C VAL A 66 -21.54 2.28 9.98
N PHE A 67 -20.56 2.89 9.32
CA PHE A 67 -19.29 3.31 9.92
C PHE A 67 -19.20 4.82 10.14
N SER A 68 -20.34 5.52 10.06
CA SER A 68 -20.38 6.97 10.29
C SER A 68 -19.89 7.31 11.69
N GLY A 69 -19.04 8.33 11.81
CA GLY A 69 -18.49 8.75 13.10
C GLY A 69 -17.43 7.80 13.70
N THR A 70 -16.85 6.89 12.91
CA THR A 70 -15.73 6.04 13.32
C THR A 70 -14.54 6.88 13.80
N LEU A 71 -13.96 6.50 14.94
CA LEU A 71 -12.68 7.01 15.40
C LEU A 71 -11.58 6.02 15.04
N GLY A 72 -10.60 6.44 14.26
CA GLY A 72 -9.54 5.55 13.78
C GLY A 72 -8.14 6.04 14.13
N ILE A 73 -7.21 5.09 14.15
CA ILE A 73 -5.77 5.38 14.17
C ILE A 73 -5.31 5.46 12.72
N ALA A 74 -4.61 6.52 12.35
CA ALA A 74 -3.99 6.68 11.04
C ALA A 74 -2.47 6.84 11.20
N THR A 75 -1.71 6.41 10.21
CA THR A 75 -0.26 6.62 10.20
C THR A 75 0.05 8.04 9.75
N ARG A 76 1.20 8.57 10.15
CA ARG A 76 1.57 9.91 9.69
C ARG A 76 2.08 9.81 8.24
N GLY A 77 1.33 10.37 7.31
CA GLY A 77 1.84 10.64 5.96
C GLY A 77 2.87 11.77 5.93
N GLY A 78 3.53 11.93 4.79
CA GLY A 78 4.47 13.01 4.55
C GLY A 78 4.62 13.33 3.08
N ASP A 79 5.29 14.45 2.81
CA ASP A 79 5.45 14.95 1.45
C ASP A 79 6.46 14.08 0.67
N MET A 80 6.07 13.71 -0.55
CA MET A 80 6.94 13.05 -1.52
C MET A 80 6.99 13.88 -2.81
N PRO A 81 7.82 14.94 -2.85
CA PRO A 81 7.92 15.81 -4.02
C PRO A 81 8.21 15.02 -5.30
N GLY A 82 7.45 15.30 -6.36
CA GLY A 82 7.57 14.60 -7.64
C GLY A 82 6.88 13.24 -7.71
N PHE A 83 6.42 12.66 -6.59
CA PHE A 83 5.75 11.34 -6.60
C PHE A 83 4.46 11.36 -7.42
N ARG A 84 3.64 12.42 -7.31
CA ARG A 84 2.47 12.62 -8.18
C ARG A 84 2.83 12.54 -9.65
N SER A 85 3.77 13.38 -10.07
CA SER A 85 4.15 13.50 -11.46
C SER A 85 4.77 12.21 -11.99
N PHE A 86 5.43 11.44 -11.11
CA PHE A 86 5.87 10.09 -11.43
C PHE A 86 4.68 9.15 -11.70
N LEU A 87 3.68 9.09 -10.81
CA LEU A 87 2.48 8.25 -11.01
C LEU A 87 1.70 8.63 -12.27
N GLU A 88 1.53 9.92 -12.53
CA GLU A 88 0.88 10.43 -13.75
C GLU A 88 1.67 10.09 -15.03
N GLY A 89 2.98 9.89 -14.93
CA GLY A 89 3.85 9.50 -16.05
C GLY A 89 3.95 7.99 -16.29
N VAL A 90 3.31 7.16 -15.47
CA VAL A 90 3.32 5.71 -15.64
C VAL A 90 2.49 5.35 -16.88
N SER A 91 3.10 4.62 -17.81
CA SER A 91 2.45 4.06 -19.00
C SER A 91 3.18 2.80 -19.46
N PRO A 92 2.58 1.99 -20.35
CA PRO A 92 3.25 0.81 -20.91
C PRO A 92 4.59 1.14 -21.57
N SER A 93 4.71 2.34 -22.15
CA SER A 93 5.95 2.82 -22.76
C SER A 93 7.04 3.21 -21.77
N THR A 94 6.67 3.70 -20.58
CA THR A 94 7.65 4.18 -19.58
C THR A 94 8.07 3.07 -18.61
N GLN A 95 7.31 1.97 -18.53
CA GLN A 95 7.61 0.80 -17.72
C GLN A 95 7.59 -0.50 -18.56
N PRO A 96 8.46 -0.61 -19.59
CA PRO A 96 8.53 -1.80 -20.43
C PRO A 96 8.91 -3.03 -19.60
N GLY A 97 8.22 -4.15 -19.81
CA GLY A 97 8.48 -5.41 -19.12
C GLY A 97 8.05 -5.45 -17.65
N SER A 98 7.31 -4.45 -17.16
CA SER A 98 6.69 -4.53 -15.83
C SER A 98 5.61 -5.62 -15.82
N PRO A 99 5.69 -6.62 -14.93
CA PRO A 99 4.72 -7.71 -14.88
C PRO A 99 3.32 -7.25 -14.45
N PHE A 100 3.22 -6.07 -13.83
CA PHE A 100 1.96 -5.51 -13.35
C PHE A 100 1.27 -4.61 -14.37
N MET A 101 1.97 -4.23 -15.45
CA MET A 101 1.50 -3.18 -16.36
C MET A 101 0.18 -3.54 -17.05
N LYS A 102 0.06 -4.78 -17.54
CA LYS A 102 -1.15 -5.22 -18.24
C LYS A 102 -2.39 -5.08 -17.35
N GLU A 103 -2.39 -5.75 -16.21
CA GLU A 103 -3.53 -5.72 -15.28
C GLU A 103 -3.82 -4.29 -14.81
N PHE A 104 -2.78 -3.53 -14.46
CA PHE A 104 -2.92 -2.13 -14.06
C PHE A 104 -3.61 -1.29 -15.14
N TRP A 105 -3.15 -1.38 -16.38
CA TRP A 105 -3.67 -0.57 -17.49
C TRP A 105 -5.09 -0.97 -17.85
N GLU A 106 -5.37 -2.27 -17.94
CA GLU A 106 -6.70 -2.81 -18.26
C GLU A 106 -7.73 -2.44 -17.20
N LYS A 107 -7.40 -2.60 -15.91
CA LYS A 107 -8.32 -2.25 -14.82
C LYS A 107 -8.52 -0.74 -14.67
N THR A 108 -7.50 0.05 -14.97
CA THR A 108 -7.60 1.51 -14.87
C THR A 108 -8.45 2.09 -15.99
N PHE A 109 -8.22 1.65 -17.24
CA PHE A 109 -8.87 2.23 -18.42
C PHE A 109 -10.03 1.40 -18.97
N GLN A 110 -10.33 0.24 -18.37
CA GLN A 110 -11.42 -0.67 -18.78
C GLN A 110 -11.33 -1.06 -20.26
N CYS A 111 -10.12 -1.36 -20.71
CA CYS A 111 -9.79 -1.80 -22.08
C CYS A 111 -8.93 -3.06 -22.03
N SER A 112 -8.81 -3.79 -23.14
CA SER A 112 -7.92 -4.94 -23.29
C SER A 112 -6.55 -4.46 -23.77
N CYS A 113 -5.47 -4.79 -23.05
CA CYS A 113 -4.13 -4.35 -23.41
C CYS A 113 -3.44 -5.41 -24.28
N PRO A 114 -3.25 -5.15 -25.58
CA PRO A 114 -2.64 -6.13 -26.46
C PRO A 114 -1.15 -6.32 -26.13
N PRO A 115 -0.57 -7.50 -26.42
CA PRO A 115 0.86 -7.77 -26.18
C PRO A 115 1.80 -6.75 -26.84
N SER A 116 1.39 -6.16 -27.97
CA SER A 116 2.15 -5.11 -28.67
C SER A 116 2.27 -3.79 -27.88
N ILE A 117 1.37 -3.53 -26.92
CA ILE A 117 1.35 -2.32 -26.11
C ILE A 117 1.94 -2.61 -24.72
N CYS A 118 1.43 -3.63 -24.03
CA CYS A 118 1.89 -3.95 -22.67
C CYS A 118 3.15 -4.83 -22.61
N GLN A 119 3.76 -5.17 -23.75
CA GLN A 119 5.05 -5.88 -23.86
C GLN A 119 5.12 -7.12 -22.96
N LEU A 120 4.10 -7.97 -23.07
CA LEU A 120 3.99 -9.18 -22.29
C LEU A 120 5.14 -10.14 -22.61
N SER A 121 5.67 -10.78 -21.57
CA SER A 121 6.64 -11.87 -21.71
C SER A 121 5.96 -13.10 -22.34
N GLU A 122 6.72 -13.96 -23.04
CA GLU A 122 6.18 -15.20 -23.63
C GLU A 122 5.52 -16.13 -22.58
N HIS A 123 5.83 -15.96 -21.29
CA HIS A 123 5.24 -16.73 -20.19
C HIS A 123 3.85 -16.22 -19.73
N ASP A 124 3.44 -15.01 -20.11
CA ASP A 124 2.14 -14.42 -19.77
C ASP A 124 1.06 -14.66 -20.84
N SER A 125 1.37 -15.43 -21.89
CA SER A 125 0.44 -15.70 -22.98
C SER A 125 -0.80 -16.49 -22.55
N ASP A 126 -0.76 -17.22 -21.44
CA ASP A 126 -1.95 -17.91 -20.91
C ASP A 126 -2.98 -16.95 -20.28
N LEU A 127 -2.58 -15.73 -19.91
CA LEU A 127 -3.49 -14.67 -19.46
C LEU A 127 -4.18 -13.94 -20.64
N SER A 128 -3.88 -14.29 -21.89
CA SER A 128 -4.36 -13.59 -23.10
C SER A 128 -5.75 -14.03 -23.57
N THR A 129 -6.38 -15.02 -22.92
CA THR A 129 -7.62 -15.64 -23.43
C THR A 129 -8.92 -15.05 -22.85
N HIS A 130 -8.84 -14.17 -21.85
CA HIS A 130 -10.00 -13.50 -21.27
C HIS A 130 -10.02 -12.01 -21.63
N ASN A 131 -10.57 -11.68 -22.80
CA ASN A 131 -10.96 -10.31 -23.12
C ASN A 131 -12.19 -9.95 -22.27
N GLU A 132 -11.94 -9.37 -21.10
CA GLU A 132 -12.97 -8.80 -20.23
C GLU A 132 -13.60 -7.54 -20.87
N TYR A 133 -12.85 -6.87 -21.75
CA TYR A 133 -13.23 -5.62 -22.39
C TYR A 133 -13.26 -5.74 -23.92
N ASN A 134 -14.18 -5.02 -24.55
CA ASN A 134 -14.37 -5.05 -26.01
C ASN A 134 -13.42 -4.10 -26.77
N ASP A 135 -12.94 -3.05 -26.10
CA ASP A 135 -12.09 -2.03 -26.69
C ASP A 135 -10.62 -2.29 -26.36
N ASN A 136 -9.73 -2.03 -27.32
CA ASN A 136 -8.30 -2.19 -27.13
C ASN A 136 -7.68 -0.92 -26.56
N CYS A 137 -6.76 -1.07 -25.60
CA CYS A 137 -5.94 0.02 -25.12
C CYS A 137 -4.96 0.50 -26.21
N THR A 138 -4.77 1.81 -26.27
CA THR A 138 -3.80 2.52 -27.10
C THR A 138 -2.44 2.67 -26.43
N GLY A 139 -2.38 2.56 -25.10
CA GLY A 139 -1.19 2.78 -24.28
C GLY A 139 -0.85 4.26 -24.06
N LYS A 140 -1.77 5.16 -24.43
CA LYS A 140 -1.64 6.63 -24.34
C LYS A 140 -2.83 7.28 -23.64
N GLU A 141 -3.64 6.48 -22.96
CA GLU A 141 -4.76 6.96 -22.17
C GLU A 141 -4.28 7.91 -21.07
N ASP A 142 -5.09 8.94 -20.78
CA ASP A 142 -4.83 9.89 -19.71
C ASP A 142 -5.64 9.52 -18.46
N PHE A 143 -5.02 9.62 -17.30
CA PHE A 143 -5.68 9.45 -16.02
C PHE A 143 -6.81 10.48 -15.80
N THR A 144 -6.89 11.59 -16.52
CA THR A 144 -8.08 12.46 -16.45
C THR A 144 -9.33 11.83 -17.05
N ASP A 145 -9.16 10.90 -18.00
CA ASP A 145 -10.25 10.34 -18.81
C ASP A 145 -10.85 9.06 -18.20
N SER A 146 -10.18 8.45 -17.21
CA SER A 146 -10.57 7.16 -16.62
C SER A 146 -11.57 7.21 -15.45
N GLY A 147 -12.17 8.37 -15.18
CA GLY A 147 -13.23 8.52 -14.18
C GLY A 147 -12.81 8.06 -12.76
N THR A 148 -13.53 7.09 -12.19
CA THR A 148 -13.33 6.63 -10.80
C THR A 148 -12.03 5.87 -10.56
N ALA A 149 -11.45 5.21 -11.58
CA ALA A 149 -10.22 4.43 -11.44
C ALA A 149 -8.98 5.32 -11.26
N SER A 150 -8.92 6.45 -11.97
CA SER A 150 -7.98 7.54 -11.69
C SER A 150 -8.05 8.00 -10.25
N SER A 151 -9.26 8.12 -9.70
CA SER A 151 -9.46 8.60 -8.32
C SER A 151 -9.03 7.61 -7.24
N ALA A 152 -8.77 6.34 -7.56
CA ALA A 152 -8.25 5.36 -6.60
C ALA A 152 -6.72 5.27 -6.67
N TYR A 153 -6.13 5.35 -7.87
CA TYR A 153 -4.67 5.32 -8.07
C TYR A 153 -4.02 6.68 -7.78
N LEU A 154 -4.60 7.74 -8.34
CA LEU A 154 -4.28 9.13 -8.05
C LEU A 154 -5.22 9.68 -6.97
N GLY A 155 -5.83 8.85 -6.12
CA GLY A 155 -6.69 9.27 -5.01
C GLY A 155 -5.90 9.67 -3.79
N TRP A 156 -5.78 10.97 -3.54
CA TRP A 156 -4.81 11.59 -2.62
C TRP A 156 -5.03 11.33 -1.12
N THR A 157 -5.91 10.41 -0.71
CA THR A 157 -6.32 10.28 0.69
C THR A 157 -5.50 9.29 1.51
N ASP A 158 -4.70 8.42 0.90
CA ASP A 158 -4.06 7.28 1.60
C ASP A 158 -2.56 7.13 1.32
N LEU A 159 -1.84 8.24 1.08
CA LEU A 159 -0.38 8.21 0.86
C LEU A 159 0.43 7.85 2.11
N GLU A 160 -0.19 7.69 3.27
CA GLU A 160 0.50 7.36 4.52
C GLU A 160 1.28 6.04 4.39
N LYS A 161 0.65 5.03 3.78
CA LYS A 161 1.28 3.71 3.54
C LYS A 161 2.40 3.81 2.51
N SER A 162 2.16 4.55 1.42
CA SER A 162 3.18 4.82 0.39
C SER A 162 4.37 5.59 0.97
N TYR A 163 4.13 6.50 1.90
CA TYR A 163 5.18 7.25 2.59
C TYR A 163 6.04 6.34 3.45
N ASN A 164 5.46 5.36 4.16
CA ASN A 164 6.24 4.36 4.90
C ASN A 164 7.15 3.53 3.98
N VAL A 165 6.70 3.20 2.76
CA VAL A 165 7.55 2.52 1.75
C VAL A 165 8.69 3.45 1.29
N TYR A 166 8.39 4.72 1.05
CA TYR A 166 9.38 5.74 0.73
C TYR A 166 10.44 5.85 1.84
N LEU A 167 10.02 5.94 3.10
CA LEU A 167 10.93 5.98 4.25
C LEU A 167 11.78 4.71 4.35
N ALA A 168 11.21 3.53 4.13
CA ALA A 168 11.95 2.26 4.17
C ALA A 168 13.08 2.21 3.11
N VAL A 169 12.82 2.72 1.90
CA VAL A 169 13.86 2.83 0.87
C VAL A 169 14.95 3.81 1.29
N TYR A 170 14.57 4.95 1.87
CA TYR A 170 15.53 5.93 2.39
C TYR A 170 16.41 5.35 3.50
N VAL A 171 15.84 4.58 4.42
CA VAL A 171 16.58 3.87 5.47
C VAL A 171 17.67 2.98 4.87
N VAL A 172 17.31 2.14 3.90
CA VAL A 172 18.27 1.22 3.26
C VAL A 172 19.33 2.01 2.48
N ALA A 173 18.93 3.06 1.76
CA ALA A 173 19.85 3.93 1.03
C ALA A 173 20.84 4.64 1.98
N SER A 174 20.35 5.16 3.11
CA SER A 174 21.19 5.78 4.15
C SER A 174 22.14 4.77 4.79
N ALA A 175 21.70 3.54 5.06
CA ALA A 175 22.59 2.48 5.55
C ALA A 175 23.71 2.18 4.55
N LEU A 176 23.37 2.02 3.27
CA LEU A 176 24.35 1.80 2.20
C LEU A 176 25.31 3.00 2.05
N HIS A 177 24.80 4.22 2.19
CA HIS A 177 25.63 5.42 2.17
C HIS A 177 26.62 5.45 3.34
N ASN A 178 26.18 5.12 4.55
CA ASN A 178 27.04 5.02 5.74
C ASN A 178 28.12 3.93 5.56
N ILE A 179 27.79 2.80 4.93
CA ILE A 179 28.78 1.78 4.57
C ILE A 179 29.79 2.33 3.55
N SER A 180 29.31 3.05 2.53
CA SER A 180 30.16 3.61 1.47
C SER A 180 31.15 4.67 1.93
N THR A 181 30.81 5.37 3.01
CA THR A 181 31.61 6.47 3.60
C THR A 181 32.32 6.04 4.89
N CYS A 182 32.21 4.76 5.27
CA CYS A 182 32.78 4.22 6.48
C CYS A 182 34.31 4.35 6.50
N VAL A 183 34.85 4.72 7.66
CA VAL A 183 36.28 4.81 7.93
C VAL A 183 36.71 3.65 8.82
N GLU A 184 37.73 2.89 8.39
CA GLU A 184 38.26 1.77 9.17
C GLU A 184 38.70 2.25 10.57
N GLY A 185 38.22 1.56 11.61
CA GLY A 185 38.38 1.93 13.02
C GLY A 185 37.16 2.63 13.63
N GLU A 186 36.24 3.15 12.81
CA GLU A 186 34.99 3.80 13.23
C GLU A 186 33.73 3.06 12.77
N GLY A 187 33.89 1.94 12.06
CA GLY A 187 32.80 1.12 11.55
C GLY A 187 32.06 0.31 12.62
N LEU A 188 30.90 -0.23 12.26
CA LEU A 188 30.03 -0.98 13.18
C LEU A 188 30.40 -2.47 13.28
N LEU A 189 31.38 -2.94 12.50
CA LEU A 189 31.84 -4.32 12.60
C LEU A 189 32.89 -4.48 13.70
N LYS A 190 33.28 -5.74 13.94
CA LYS A 190 34.30 -6.06 14.93
C LYS A 190 35.57 -5.23 14.71
N ASP A 191 36.14 -4.73 15.79
CA ASP A 191 37.36 -3.92 15.82
C ASP A 191 37.24 -2.61 15.00
N GLY A 192 36.01 -2.09 14.84
CA GLY A 192 35.75 -0.86 14.08
C GLY A 192 35.75 -1.06 12.57
N GLY A 193 35.61 -2.30 12.09
CA GLY A 193 35.74 -2.63 10.67
C GLY A 193 34.60 -2.10 9.80
N CYS A 194 34.91 -1.82 8.53
CA CYS A 194 33.93 -1.42 7.52
C CYS A 194 33.56 -2.59 6.58
N PRO A 195 32.27 -2.80 6.25
CA PRO A 195 31.89 -3.76 5.23
C PRO A 195 32.26 -3.25 3.82
N SER A 196 32.54 -4.18 2.90
CA SER A 196 32.65 -3.87 1.47
C SER A 196 31.29 -3.97 0.78
N LEU A 197 30.90 -2.95 0.01
CA LEU A 197 29.67 -2.99 -0.80
C LEU A 197 29.66 -4.11 -1.84
N ASN A 198 30.82 -4.50 -2.36
CA ASN A 198 30.94 -5.56 -3.38
C ASN A 198 30.71 -6.97 -2.81
N ASN A 199 30.86 -7.13 -1.49
CA ASN A 199 30.70 -8.41 -0.81
C ASN A 199 29.93 -8.22 0.50
N LEU A 200 28.85 -7.45 0.43
CA LEU A 200 28.03 -7.10 1.58
C LEU A 200 27.11 -8.26 1.92
N THR A 201 27.15 -8.70 3.18
CA THR A 201 26.23 -9.71 3.71
C THR A 201 25.02 -9.06 4.38
N THR A 202 23.90 -9.78 4.45
CA THR A 202 22.64 -9.27 5.01
C THR A 202 22.77 -8.80 6.45
N TRP A 203 23.55 -9.50 7.28
CA TRP A 203 23.73 -9.11 8.68
C TRP A 203 24.59 -7.85 8.85
N GLN A 204 25.56 -7.63 7.96
CA GLN A 204 26.34 -6.39 7.94
C GLN A 204 25.45 -5.22 7.56
N LEU A 205 24.60 -5.38 6.53
CA LEU A 205 23.62 -4.35 6.18
C LEU A 205 22.64 -4.07 7.33
N LEU A 206 22.14 -5.12 7.99
CA LEU A 206 21.24 -4.98 9.14
C LEU A 206 21.89 -4.20 10.29
N ALA A 207 23.17 -4.44 10.58
CA ALA A 207 23.91 -3.70 11.61
C ALA A 207 23.90 -2.20 11.31
N TYR A 208 24.10 -1.81 10.05
CA TYR A 208 24.05 -0.41 9.64
C TYR A 208 22.62 0.15 9.63
N ILE A 209 21.62 -0.62 9.18
CA ILE A 209 20.20 -0.20 9.20
C ILE A 209 19.76 0.18 10.62
N LYS A 210 20.14 -0.60 11.63
CA LYS A 210 19.75 -0.37 13.04
C LYS A 210 20.26 0.94 13.63
N GLU A 211 21.33 1.48 13.07
CA GLU A 211 21.98 2.71 13.56
C GLU A 211 21.75 3.90 12.60
N VAL A 212 20.82 3.78 11.63
CA VAL A 212 20.52 4.87 10.70
C VAL A 212 19.82 6.01 11.43
N ASN A 213 20.42 7.19 11.30
CA ASN A 213 19.74 8.47 11.46
C ASN A 213 19.50 9.03 10.05
N PHE A 214 18.25 9.32 9.69
CA PHE A 214 17.92 9.81 8.35
C PHE A 214 16.93 10.96 8.37
N TYR A 215 17.05 11.81 7.34
CA TYR A 215 16.41 13.11 7.25
C TYR A 215 15.66 13.24 5.92
N PRO A 216 14.53 12.54 5.74
CA PRO A 216 13.61 12.85 4.65
C PRO A 216 13.13 14.30 4.80
N PRO A 217 12.68 14.95 3.72
CA PRO A 217 12.31 16.37 3.75
C PRO A 217 11.36 16.71 4.91
N GLY A 218 11.85 17.51 5.86
CA GLY A 218 11.05 18.12 6.92
C GLY A 218 11.03 17.42 8.28
N HIS A 219 11.59 16.21 8.45
CA HIS A 219 11.53 15.47 9.72
C HIS A 219 12.77 14.62 10.01
N ASP A 220 13.12 14.54 11.30
CA ASP A 220 14.20 13.69 11.80
C ASP A 220 13.62 12.32 12.18
N TYR A 221 14.11 11.25 11.54
CA TYR A 221 13.70 9.88 11.85
C TYR A 221 14.88 9.09 12.40
N GLN A 222 14.59 8.31 13.43
CA GLN A 222 15.51 7.36 14.04
C GLN A 222 14.84 6.00 14.13
N ILE A 223 15.60 4.94 13.88
CA ILE A 223 15.14 3.58 14.12
C ILE A 223 15.50 3.22 15.55
N HIS A 224 14.48 3.05 16.38
CA HIS A 224 14.68 2.54 17.73
C HIS A 224 14.87 1.03 17.66
N ASN A 225 15.92 0.54 18.33
CA ASN A 225 16.20 -0.89 18.42
C ASN A 225 15.30 -1.45 19.52
N ASP A 226 14.16 -2.03 19.13
CA ASP A 226 13.24 -2.72 20.03
C ASP A 226 13.89 -4.02 20.52
N SER A 227 14.83 -3.87 21.45
CA SER A 227 15.43 -4.99 22.18
C SER A 227 14.45 -5.40 23.25
N VAL A 228 13.62 -6.42 22.94
CA VAL A 228 12.87 -7.19 23.94
C VAL A 228 13.80 -8.22 24.57
#